data_AF-A0AAP0NWA0-F1
#
_entry.id   AF-A0AAP0NWA0-F1
#
_cell.length_a   1.000
_cell.length_b   1.000
_cell.length_c   1.000
_cell.angle_alpha   90.00
_cell.angle_beta   90.00
_cell.angle_gamma   90.00
#
_symmetry.space_group_name_H-M   'P 1'
#
loop_
_entity.id
_entity.type
_entity.pdbx_description
1 polymer ?
#
loop_
_entity_poly.entity_id
_entity_poly.type
_entity_poly.pdbx_seq_one_letter_code
_entity_poly.pdbx_strand_id
1 'polypeptide(L)'
;MLEAEIYVLTKDEGVRHTAFFSNYRPQFYMRTANITGKVELPEEVKIVMPGDNVTATLELLAPVPLEAGHDPPYMMCSYCKDSC
;
A
#
# COMPACT_ATOMS: atom_id res chain seq x y z
N MET A 1 -1.86 6.53 -12.31
CA MET A 1 -1.55 5.17 -11.87
C MET A 1 -0.04 5.07 -11.75
N LEU A 2 0.46 4.53 -10.65
CA LEU A 2 1.88 4.40 -10.32
C LEU A 2 2.18 2.94 -10.01
N GLU A 3 3.27 2.39 -10.52
CA GLU A 3 3.75 1.06 -10.12
C GLU A 3 4.67 1.19 -8.91
N ALA A 4 4.45 0.34 -7.89
CA ALA A 4 5.22 0.39 -6.66
C ALA A 4 5.41 -1.02 -6.07
N GLU A 5 6.52 -1.20 -5.35
CA GLU A 5 6.77 -2.38 -4.53
C GLU A 5 6.21 -2.16 -3.13
N ILE A 6 5.27 -3.00 -2.74
CA ILE A 6 4.60 -2.93 -1.44
C ILE A 6 5.14 -4.06 -0.56
N TYR A 7 5.81 -3.66 0.53
CA TYR A 7 6.13 -4.55 1.64
C TYR A 7 4.96 -4.57 2.62
N VAL A 8 4.33 -5.73 2.80
CA VAL A 8 3.27 -5.91 3.78
C VAL A 8 3.89 -6.31 5.10
N LEU A 9 3.71 -5.48 6.13
CA LEU A 9 4.22 -5.76 7.47
C LEU A 9 3.79 -7.15 7.95
N THR A 10 4.68 -7.83 8.65
CA THR A 10 4.36 -9.10 9.30
C THR A 10 3.37 -8.91 10.45
N LYS A 11 2.82 -10.01 10.98
CA LYS A 11 1.88 -9.98 12.11
C LYS A 11 2.48 -9.37 13.39
N ASP A 12 3.80 -9.45 13.55
CA ASP A 12 4.51 -8.95 14.73
C ASP A 12 4.93 -7.48 14.57
N GLU A 13 5.10 -7.01 13.33
CA GLU A 13 5.47 -5.62 13.01
C GLU A 13 4.26 -4.71 12.82
N GLY A 14 3.10 -5.28 12.46
CA GLY A 14 1.90 -4.54 12.07
C GLY A 14 0.66 -4.93 12.86
N VAL A 15 -0.34 -4.06 12.81
CA VAL A 15 -1.63 -4.26 13.51
C VAL A 15 -2.59 -5.17 12.71
N ARG A 16 -2.33 -5.41 11.42
CA ARG A 16 -3.18 -6.25 10.58
C ARG A 16 -2.74 -7.71 10.65
N HIS A 17 -3.60 -8.56 11.22
CA HIS A 17 -3.40 -10.01 11.22
C HIS A 17 -4.10 -10.72 10.05
N THR A 18 -4.85 -9.96 9.24
CA THR A 18 -5.73 -10.47 8.17
C THR A 18 -5.23 -10.07 6.78
N ALA A 19 -5.36 -10.99 5.84
CA ALA A 19 -5.05 -10.77 4.43
C ALA A 19 -5.94 -9.72 3.77
N PHE A 20 -5.51 -9.19 2.62
CA PHE A 20 -6.32 -8.28 1.79
C PHE A 20 -6.38 -8.73 0.32
N PHE A 21 -7.39 -8.23 -0.38
CA PHE A 21 -7.69 -8.52 -1.79
C PHE A 21 -7.41 -7.31 -2.69
N SER A 22 -7.42 -7.52 -4.01
CA SER A 22 -7.35 -6.44 -4.99
C SER A 22 -8.53 -5.46 -4.84
N ASN A 23 -8.36 -4.20 -5.25
CA ASN A 23 -9.26 -3.07 -5.00
C ASN A 23 -9.33 -2.60 -3.54
N TYR A 24 -8.37 -3.02 -2.70
CA TYR A 24 -8.25 -2.50 -1.35
C TYR A 24 -7.92 -0.99 -1.38
N ARG A 25 -8.55 -0.20 -0.50
CA ARG A 25 -8.42 1.27 -0.46
C ARG A 25 -7.77 1.77 0.83
N PRO A 26 -6.45 1.59 1.02
CA PRO A 26 -5.77 2.06 2.20
C PRO A 26 -5.49 3.57 2.20
N GLN A 27 -5.16 4.07 3.38
CA GLN A 27 -4.47 5.35 3.55
C GLN A 27 -2.96 5.15 3.41
N PHE A 28 -2.35 5.99 2.60
CA PHE A 28 -0.91 6.01 2.36
C PHE A 28 -0.30 7.23 3.05
N TYR A 29 0.73 6.97 3.85
CA TYR A 29 1.52 8.01 4.49
C TYR A 29 2.76 8.28 3.63
N MET A 30 2.78 9.43 2.97
CA MET A 30 3.89 9.90 2.15
C MET A 30 4.51 11.12 2.81
N ARG A 31 5.64 10.93 3.50
CA ARG A 31 6.29 11.97 4.32
C ARG A 31 5.29 12.59 5.32
N THR A 32 4.75 13.77 4.99
CA THR A 32 3.78 14.53 5.80
C THR A 32 2.35 14.48 5.26
N ALA A 33 2.14 13.89 4.09
CA ALA A 33 0.83 13.76 3.45
C ALA A 33 0.18 12.42 3.82
N ASN A 34 -1.11 12.46 4.15
CA ASN A 34 -1.95 11.27 4.30
C ASN A 34 -2.96 11.26 3.15
N ILE A 35 -2.87 10.24 2.31
CA ILE A 35 -3.59 10.19 1.03
C ILE A 35 -4.20 8.81 0.85
N THR A 36 -5.51 8.78 0.66
CA THR A 36 -6.20 7.54 0.31
C THR A 36 -5.90 7.19 -1.14
N GLY A 37 -5.64 5.92 -1.40
CA GLY A 37 -5.57 5.40 -2.75
C GLY A 37 -6.09 3.97 -2.83
N LYS A 38 -6.09 3.42 -4.03
CA LYS A 38 -6.54 2.08 -4.35
C LYS A 38 -5.33 1.25 -4.78
N VAL A 39 -5.25 0.03 -4.27
CA VAL A 39 -4.26 -0.97 -4.67
C VAL A 39 -4.89 -1.93 -5.67
N GLU A 40 -4.29 -2.02 -6.84
CA GLU A 40 -4.60 -3.01 -7.86
C GLU A 40 -3.48 -4.04 -7.90
N LEU A 41 -3.81 -5.25 -7.45
CA LEU A 41 -2.90 -6.38 -7.50
C LEU A 41 -2.87 -6.96 -8.92
N PRO A 42 -1.74 -7.52 -9.36
CA PRO A 42 -1.66 -8.25 -10.62
C PRO A 42 -2.61 -9.45 -10.61
N GLU A 43 -3.10 -9.85 -11.79
CA GLU A 43 -4.12 -10.92 -11.92
C GLU A 43 -3.72 -12.26 -11.29
N GLU A 44 -2.41 -12.50 -11.21
CA GLU A 44 -1.81 -13.70 -10.60
C GLU A 44 -1.93 -13.70 -9.08
N VAL A 45 -1.97 -12.52 -8.45
CA VAL A 45 -1.98 -12.34 -7.01
C VAL A 45 -3.40 -12.01 -6.55
N LYS A 46 -4.12 -13.05 -6.15
CA LYS A 46 -5.51 -12.92 -5.67
C LYS A 46 -5.60 -12.40 -4.24
N ILE A 47 -4.59 -12.66 -3.43
CA ILE A 47 -4.57 -12.40 -2.00
C ILE A 47 -3.15 -12.08 -1.57
N VAL A 48 -3.00 -11.16 -0.63
CA VAL A 48 -1.70 -10.81 -0.04
C VAL A 48 -1.75 -11.07 1.46
N MET A 49 -0.75 -11.81 1.95
CA MET A 49 -0.62 -12.16 3.35
C MET A 49 0.32 -11.18 4.07
N PRO A 50 0.19 -11.00 5.40
CA PRO A 50 1.18 -10.28 6.19
C PRO A 50 2.57 -10.90 6.03
N GLY A 51 3.58 -10.08 5.70
CA GLY A 51 4.95 -10.50 5.40
C GLY A 51 5.27 -10.70 3.92
N ASP A 52 4.28 -10.61 3.02
CA ASP A 52 4.51 -10.73 1.57
C ASP A 52 5.04 -9.42 0.97
N ASN A 53 5.80 -9.59 -0.11
CA ASN A 53 6.27 -8.52 -0.99
C ASN A 53 5.58 -8.63 -2.33
N VAL A 54 4.91 -7.57 -2.77
CA VAL A 54 4.18 -7.56 -4.03
C VAL A 54 4.43 -6.28 -4.82
N THR A 55 4.60 -6.40 -6.13
CA THR A 55 4.56 -5.25 -7.03
C THR A 55 3.12 -5.03 -7.45
N ALA A 56 2.58 -3.82 -7.24
CA ALA A 56 1.19 -3.50 -7.49
C ALA A 56 1.03 -2.09 -8.07
N THR A 57 -0.10 -1.87 -8.73
CA THR A 57 -0.45 -0.56 -9.27
C THR A 57 -1.29 0.22 -8.27
N LEU A 58 -0.90 1.47 -8.05
CA LEU A 58 -1.52 2.39 -7.11
C LEU A 58 -2.27 3.49 -7.86
N GLU A 59 -3.52 3.70 -7.47
CA GLU A 59 -4.35 4.82 -7.92
C GLU A 59 -4.64 5.73 -6.73
N LEU A 60 -3.97 6.88 -6.69
CA LEU A 60 -4.14 7.86 -5.62
C LEU A 60 -5.38 8.71 -5.88
N LEU A 61 -6.18 8.96 -4.85
CA LEU A 61 -7.39 9.77 -4.96
C LEU A 61 -7.06 11.27 -5.13
N ALA A 62 -5.89 11.69 -4.66
CA ALA A 62 -5.40 13.05 -4.78
C ALA A 62 -4.02 13.08 -5.46
N PRO A 63 -3.70 14.13 -6.25
CA PRO A 63 -2.39 14.27 -6.86
C PRO A 63 -1.32 14.53 -5.79
N VAL A 64 -0.20 13.81 -5.90
CA VAL A 64 0.95 13.95 -5.01
C VAL A 64 2.17 14.19 -5.86
N PRO A 65 3.00 15.20 -5.54
CA PRO A 65 4.30 15.34 -6.17
C PRO A 65 5.18 14.17 -5.71
N LEU A 66 5.39 13.19 -6.59
CA LEU A 66 6.27 12.05 -6.39
C LEU A 66 7.51 12.25 -7.26
N GLU A 67 8.69 12.17 -6.66
CA GLU A 67 9.96 12.21 -7.39
C GLU A 67 10.62 10.82 -7.44
N ALA A 68 10.84 10.32 -8.65
CA ALA A 68 11.50 9.03 -8.87
C ALA A 68 12.92 9.04 -8.26
N GLY A 69 13.16 8.19 -7.27
CA GLY A 69 14.45 8.03 -6.60
C GLY A 69 14.60 8.76 -5.26
N HIS A 70 13.79 9.79 -4.98
CA HIS A 70 13.77 10.46 -3.66
C HIS A 70 12.63 9.93 -2.77
N ASP A 71 11.54 9.48 -3.40
CA ASP A 71 10.48 8.71 -2.79
C ASP A 71 10.68 7.25 -3.21
N PRO A 72 11.27 6.38 -2.37
CA PRO A 72 11.38 4.98 -2.72
C PRO A 72 9.97 4.43 -3.00
N PRO A 73 9.82 3.53 -3.99
CA PRO A 73 8.54 2.90 -4.28
C PRO A 73 8.05 2.03 -3.12
N TYR A 74 8.88 1.85 -2.07
CA TYR A 74 8.51 1.26 -0.78
C TYR A 74 7.48 2.14 -0.07
N MET A 75 6.25 2.03 -0.54
CA MET A 75 5.09 2.52 0.18
C MET A 75 4.87 1.57 1.35
N MET A 76 5.44 1.92 2.49
CA MET A 76 5.14 1.22 3.74
C MET A 76 3.68 1.52 4.05
N CYS A 77 2.81 0.57 3.70
CA CYS A 77 1.40 0.59 4.05
C CYS A 77 1.29 0.32 5.55
N SER A 78 1.72 1.29 6.38
CA SER A 78 1.84 1.05 7.81
C SER A 78 0.49 1.04 8.49
N TYR A 79 -0.53 1.69 7.94
CA TYR A 79 -1.75 1.91 8.71
C TYR A 79 -2.92 2.29 7.79
N CYS A 80 -3.79 1.33 7.49
CA CYS A 80 -5.20 1.65 7.64
C CYS A 80 -5.47 1.60 9.15
N LYS A 81 -5.57 2.77 9.78
CA LYS A 81 -6.45 2.85 10.94
C LYS A 81 -7.82 2.51 10.34
N ASP A 82 -8.29 1.28 10.54
CA ASP A 82 -9.71 1.01 10.51
C ASP A 82 -10.29 1.95 11.57
N SER A 83 -10.72 3.12 11.10
CA SER A 83 -11.44 4.09 11.90
C SER A 83 -12.73 3.42 12.33
N CYS A 84 -12.76 3.02 13.61
CA CYS A 84 -13.90 2.73 14.48
C CYS A 84 -15.11 2.01 13.86
#